data_AF-A0A353YY64-F1
#
_entry.id   AF-A0A353YY64-F1
#
_cell.length_a   1.000
_cell.length_b   1.000
_cell.length_c   1.000
_cell.angle_alpha   90.00
_cell.angle_beta   90.00
_cell.angle_gamma   90.00
#
_symmetry.space_group_name_H-M   'P 1'
#
loop_
_entity.id
_entity.type
_entity.pdbx_description
1 polymer ?
#
loop_
_entity_poly.entity_id
_entity_poly.type
_entity_poly.pdbx_seq_one_letter_code
_entity_poly.pdbx_strand_id
1 'polypeptide(L)'
;MEHHILDRIYDFVSHILHHDHRAAQEAGTNPDGLRRCPVTHLDISMQPKNSKFLSASGVMWYFEHQREVYNKLLKPRLSERMQDAGISKQCREIAHSIRNSISNPRNNTKKAIKKLLNEKDCLFSNRNLIDKNKMIQAGFEIGNSA
;
A
#
# COMPACT_ATOMS: atom_id res chain seq x y z
N MET A 1 -9.81 12.34 47.74
CA MET A 1 -9.00 11.10 47.71
C MET A 1 -9.25 10.28 46.43
N GLU A 2 -10.41 10.43 45.77
CA GLU A 2 -10.74 9.68 44.55
C GLU A 2 -10.08 10.19 43.26
N HIS A 3 -9.78 11.49 43.15
CA HIS A 3 -9.15 12.08 41.95
C HIS A 3 -7.77 11.48 41.63
N HIS A 4 -6.99 11.14 42.64
CA HIS A 4 -5.63 10.62 42.49
C HIS A 4 -5.58 9.20 41.90
N ILE A 5 -6.67 8.44 42.02
CA ILE A 5 -6.76 7.09 41.44
C ILE A 5 -7.13 7.18 39.97
N LEU A 6 -8.05 8.08 39.62
CA LEU A 6 -8.45 8.33 38.24
C LEU A 6 -7.29 8.87 37.40
N ASP A 7 -6.47 9.77 37.96
CA ASP A 7 -5.28 10.28 37.28
C ASP A 7 -4.25 9.18 37.01
N ARG A 8 -4.04 8.26 37.96
CA ARG A 8 -3.14 7.11 37.77
C ARG A 8 -3.67 6.10 36.75
N ILE A 9 -4.98 5.88 36.72
CA ILE A 9 -5.61 5.02 35.71
C ILE A 9 -5.49 5.68 34.33
N TYR A 10 -5.71 6.99 34.25
CA TYR A 10 -5.55 7.75 33.01
C TYR A 10 -4.11 7.70 32.50
N ASP A 11 -3.12 7.93 33.37
CA ASP A 11 -1.70 7.84 33.02
C ASP A 11 -1.31 6.44 32.58
N PHE A 12 -1.78 5.40 33.27
CA PHE A 12 -1.51 4.01 32.93
C PHE A 12 -2.13 3.61 31.59
N VAL A 13 -3.39 3.96 31.35
CA VAL A 13 -4.09 3.68 30.09
C VAL A 13 -3.48 4.51 28.95
N SER A 14 -3.13 5.76 29.20
CA SER A 14 -2.43 6.63 28.24
C SER A 14 -1.07 6.05 27.87
N HIS A 15 -0.31 5.51 28.84
CA HIS A 15 0.98 4.86 28.58
C HIS A 15 0.86 3.56 27.77
N ILE A 16 -0.18 2.76 28.00
CA ILE A 16 -0.44 1.53 27.22
C ILE A 16 -0.88 1.85 25.79
N LEU A 17 -1.78 2.83 25.62
CA LEU A 17 -2.34 3.18 24.32
C LEU A 17 -1.42 4.08 23.48
N HIS A 18 -0.60 4.88 24.14
CA HIS A 18 0.43 5.73 23.53
C HIS A 18 1.82 5.18 23.85
N HIS A 19 2.10 3.96 23.39
CA HIS A 19 3.49 3.52 23.26
C HIS A 19 4.22 4.54 22.37
N ASP A 20 5.30 5.08 22.92
CA ASP A 20 6.02 6.26 22.47
C ASP A 20 6.41 6.21 20.98
N HIS A 21 5.60 6.85 20.14
CA HIS A 21 5.88 7.05 18.71
C HIS A 21 6.71 8.32 18.44
N ARG A 22 7.20 9.02 19.48
CA ARG A 22 7.82 10.35 19.30
C ARG A 22 9.33 10.32 19.03
N ALA A 23 9.98 9.16 19.02
CA ALA A 23 11.40 9.03 18.67
C ALA A 23 11.69 8.60 17.21
N ALA A 24 10.66 8.44 16.36
CA ALA A 24 10.79 7.84 15.02
C ALA A 24 10.74 8.85 13.86
N GLN A 25 11.22 10.08 14.08
CA GLN A 25 11.22 11.13 13.05
C GLN A 25 12.63 11.64 12.71
N GLU A 26 13.67 10.81 12.77
CA GLU A 26 14.97 11.15 12.19
C GLU A 26 15.69 9.85 11.81
N ALA A 27 15.88 9.63 10.51
CA ALA A 27 16.35 8.41 9.85
C ALA A 27 15.27 7.34 9.58
N GLY A 28 15.08 7.01 8.29
CA GLY A 28 14.12 6.03 7.78
C GLY A 28 14.47 4.56 8.12
N THR A 29 14.62 4.26 9.40
CA THR A 29 14.81 2.92 9.96
C THR A 29 13.83 2.75 11.10
N ASN A 30 12.90 1.80 10.96
CA ASN A 30 11.93 1.44 12.01
C ASN A 30 12.65 1.15 13.34
N PRO A 31 12.05 1.49 14.50
CA PRO A 31 12.68 1.36 15.82
C PRO A 31 13.14 -0.08 16.16
N ASP A 32 12.55 -1.10 15.53
CA ASP A 32 12.92 -2.50 15.72
C ASP A 32 13.99 -3.02 14.74
N GLY A 33 14.49 -2.18 13.82
CA GLY A 33 15.36 -2.62 12.70
C GLY A 33 14.63 -3.47 11.64
N LEU A 34 13.34 -3.76 11.82
CA LEU A 34 12.53 -4.53 10.86
C LEU A 34 12.28 -3.72 9.59
N ARG A 35 12.65 -4.28 8.44
CA ARG A 35 12.28 -3.74 7.13
C ARG A 35 10.89 -4.24 6.76
N ARG A 36 9.95 -3.33 6.48
CA ARG A 36 8.57 -3.69 6.13
C ARG A 36 8.23 -3.32 4.70
N CYS A 37 7.45 -4.17 4.03
CA CYS A 37 6.87 -3.83 2.74
C CYS A 37 5.83 -2.70 2.92
N PRO A 38 5.90 -1.60 2.16
CA PRO A 38 4.98 -0.47 2.33
C PRO A 38 3.53 -0.77 1.91
N VAL A 39 3.29 -1.90 1.23
CA VAL A 39 1.96 -2.29 0.72
C VAL A 39 1.29 -3.33 1.62
N THR A 40 2.05 -4.29 2.13
CA THR A 40 1.51 -5.40 2.94
C THR A 40 1.84 -5.28 4.41
N HIS A 41 2.74 -4.37 4.79
CA HIS A 41 3.30 -4.21 6.14
C HIS A 41 4.01 -5.44 6.72
N LEU A 42 4.18 -6.48 5.89
CA LEU A 42 4.93 -7.68 6.22
C LEU A 42 6.42 -7.39 6.33
N ASP A 43 7.08 -8.13 7.22
CA ASP A 43 8.53 -8.11 7.33
C ASP A 43 9.16 -8.64 6.04
N ILE A 44 10.16 -7.91 5.55
CA ILE A 44 10.97 -8.22 4.37
C ILE A 44 12.47 -8.25 4.73
N SER A 45 12.80 -8.42 6.01
CA SER A 45 14.18 -8.50 6.50
C SER A 45 14.89 -9.77 6.01
N MET A 46 14.14 -10.84 5.69
CA MET A 46 14.68 -12.06 5.07
C MET A 46 15.07 -11.88 3.58
N GLN A 47 14.72 -10.75 2.96
CA GLN A 47 15.10 -10.42 1.57
C GLN A 47 16.38 -9.56 1.51
N PRO A 48 17.04 -9.48 0.33
CA PRO A 48 18.17 -8.58 0.12
C PRO A 48 17.89 -7.14 0.56
N LYS A 49 18.92 -6.47 1.12
CA LYS A 49 18.86 -5.14 1.73
C LYS A 49 18.33 -4.01 0.81
N ASN A 50 18.37 -4.21 -0.50
CA ASN A 50 17.84 -3.28 -1.50
C ASN A 50 16.35 -3.52 -1.85
N SER A 51 15.73 -4.57 -1.33
CA SER A 51 14.33 -4.86 -1.58
C SER A 51 13.43 -3.85 -0.86
N LYS A 52 12.59 -3.16 -1.62
CA LYS A 52 11.53 -2.26 -1.10
C LYS A 52 10.19 -2.97 -0.91
N PHE A 53 9.90 -3.96 -1.74
CA PHE A 53 8.64 -4.69 -1.74
C PHE A 53 8.86 -6.18 -1.49
N LEU A 54 7.78 -6.87 -1.11
CA LEU A 54 7.77 -8.32 -1.00
C LEU A 54 8.09 -8.95 -2.38
N SER A 55 9.19 -9.68 -2.48
CA SER A 55 9.61 -10.35 -3.72
C SER A 55 8.91 -11.70 -3.88
N ALA A 56 9.03 -12.33 -5.05
CA ALA A 56 8.53 -13.69 -5.25
C ALA A 56 9.17 -14.69 -4.27
N SER A 57 10.48 -14.54 -3.99
CA SER A 57 11.17 -15.34 -2.97
C SER A 57 10.66 -15.04 -1.55
N GLY A 58 10.36 -13.78 -1.23
CA GLY A 58 9.73 -13.42 0.04
C GLY A 58 8.33 -14.01 0.20
N VAL A 59 7.52 -14.03 -0.87
CA VAL A 59 6.22 -14.70 -0.86
C VAL A 59 6.36 -16.21 -0.64
N MET A 60 7.34 -16.84 -1.31
CA MET A 60 7.63 -18.27 -1.11
C MET A 60 8.04 -18.54 0.35
N TRP A 61 8.89 -17.69 0.92
CA TRP A 61 9.29 -17.81 2.31
C TRP A 61 8.09 -17.82 3.27
N TYR A 62 7.12 -16.91 3.07
CA TYR A 62 5.87 -16.91 3.85
C TYR A 62 5.00 -18.16 3.60
N PHE A 63 4.97 -18.69 2.38
CA PHE A 63 4.27 -19.94 2.08
C PHE A 63 4.86 -21.14 2.83
N GLU A 64 6.19 -21.20 2.95
CA GLU A 64 6.92 -22.29 3.59
C GLU A 64 6.94 -22.18 5.12
N HIS A 65 7.16 -20.99 5.67
CA HIS A 65 7.43 -20.79 7.10
C HIS A 65 6.24 -20.23 7.89
N GLN A 66 5.33 -19.50 7.24
CA GLN A 66 4.21 -18.80 7.89
C GLN A 66 2.93 -18.92 7.05
N ARG A 67 2.46 -20.16 6.89
CA ARG A 67 1.34 -20.51 6.00
C ARG A 67 0.07 -19.70 6.28
N GLU A 68 -0.21 -19.40 7.55
CA GLU A 68 -1.37 -18.59 7.91
C GLU A 68 -1.31 -17.17 7.35
N VAL A 69 -0.14 -16.53 7.44
CA VAL A 69 0.09 -15.19 6.91
C VAL A 69 -0.05 -15.19 5.40
N TYR A 70 0.50 -16.21 4.73
CA TYR A 70 0.32 -16.39 3.30
C TYR A 70 -1.17 -16.49 2.94
N ASN A 71 -1.92 -17.38 3.60
CA ASN A 71 -3.33 -17.61 3.30
C ASN A 71 -4.20 -16.38 3.55
N LYS A 72 -3.94 -15.63 4.62
CA LYS A 72 -4.74 -14.46 5.01
C LYS A 72 -4.41 -13.20 4.19
N LEU A 73 -3.14 -12.94 3.88
CA LEU A 73 -2.70 -11.65 3.32
C LEU A 73 -2.19 -11.72 1.88
N LEU A 74 -1.65 -12.88 1.46
CA LEU A 74 -0.98 -13.01 0.16
C LEU A 74 -1.85 -13.75 -0.86
N LYS A 75 -2.46 -14.88 -0.48
CA LYS A 75 -3.34 -15.68 -1.34
C LYS A 75 -4.51 -14.86 -1.92
N PRO A 76 -5.18 -13.94 -1.19
CA PRO A 76 -6.28 -13.14 -1.75
C PRO A 76 -5.86 -12.18 -2.88
N ARG A 77 -4.56 -11.96 -3.08
CA ARG A 77 -4.04 -11.13 -4.18
C ARG A 77 -3.96 -11.89 -5.51
N LEU A 78 -4.17 -13.20 -5.51
CA LEU A 78 -4.24 -14.00 -6.73
C LEU A 78 -5.60 -13.82 -7.41
N SER A 79 -5.59 -13.75 -8.73
CA SER A 79 -6.81 -13.95 -9.51
C SER A 79 -7.24 -15.41 -9.45
N GLU A 80 -8.54 -15.65 -9.64
CA GLU A 80 -9.14 -16.99 -9.64
C GLU A 80 -8.40 -17.95 -10.58
N ARG A 81 -8.13 -17.52 -11.82
CA ARG A 81 -7.36 -18.28 -12.81
C ARG A 81 -5.94 -18.69 -12.35
N MET A 82 -5.35 -17.90 -11.46
CA MET A 82 -3.99 -18.13 -10.98
C MET A 82 -3.93 -19.01 -9.73
N GLN A 83 -5.08 -19.36 -9.13
CA GLN A 83 -5.11 -20.24 -7.95
C GLN A 83 -4.70 -21.68 -8.26
N ASP A 84 -4.96 -22.16 -9.48
CA ASP A 84 -4.59 -23.50 -9.93
C ASP A 84 -3.18 -23.56 -10.55
N ALA A 85 -2.52 -22.42 -10.68
CA ALA A 85 -1.17 -22.36 -11.21
C ALA A 85 -0.16 -22.97 -10.22
N GLY A 86 0.99 -23.46 -10.71
CA GLY A 86 2.08 -23.90 -9.85
C GLY A 86 2.57 -22.81 -8.89
N ILE A 87 2.97 -23.20 -7.68
CA ILE A 87 3.26 -22.27 -6.57
C ILE A 87 4.26 -21.16 -6.95
N SER A 88 5.32 -21.48 -7.69
CA SER A 88 6.30 -20.48 -8.14
C SER A 88 5.66 -19.39 -9.01
N LYS A 89 4.70 -19.76 -9.86
CA LYS A 89 3.95 -18.83 -10.70
C LYS A 89 2.98 -17.98 -9.85
N GLN A 90 2.35 -18.57 -8.85
CA GLN A 90 1.53 -17.84 -7.88
C GLN A 90 2.34 -16.78 -7.12
N CYS A 91 3.51 -17.16 -6.58
CA CYS A 91 4.38 -16.25 -5.83
C CYS A 91 4.83 -15.07 -6.70
N ARG A 92 5.13 -15.31 -7.98
CA ARG A 92 5.48 -14.27 -8.94
C ARG A 92 4.31 -13.30 -9.18
N GLU A 93 3.11 -13.83 -9.37
CA GLU A 93 1.90 -13.02 -9.59
C GLU A 93 1.58 -12.14 -8.39
N ILE A 94 1.61 -12.70 -7.18
CA ILE A 94 1.42 -11.95 -5.93
C ILE A 94 2.45 -10.82 -5.83
N ALA A 95 3.72 -11.10 -6.10
CA ALA A 95 4.77 -10.09 -6.06
C ALA A 95 4.59 -8.99 -7.12
N HIS A 96 4.03 -9.31 -8.30
CA HIS A 96 3.65 -8.29 -9.29
C HIS A 96 2.46 -7.45 -8.82
N SER A 97 1.41 -8.10 -8.32
CA SER A 97 0.23 -7.43 -7.76
C SER A 97 0.60 -6.43 -6.66
N ILE A 98 1.48 -6.82 -5.74
CA ILE A 98 2.00 -5.96 -4.67
C ILE A 98 2.70 -4.72 -5.25
N ARG A 99 3.63 -4.89 -6.19
CA ARG A 99 4.35 -3.76 -6.80
C ARG A 99 3.42 -2.84 -7.59
N ASN A 100 2.46 -3.42 -8.29
CA ASN A 100 1.53 -2.70 -9.15
C ASN A 100 0.47 -1.91 -8.37
N SER A 101 0.20 -2.27 -7.11
CA SER A 101 -0.81 -1.59 -6.28
C SER A 101 -0.59 -0.08 -6.14
N ILE A 102 0.66 0.39 -6.21
CA ILE A 102 0.99 1.81 -6.09
C ILE A 102 0.87 2.54 -7.43
N SER A 103 1.37 1.93 -8.51
CA SER A 103 1.47 2.58 -9.82
C SER A 103 0.17 2.48 -10.63
N ASN A 104 -0.58 1.38 -10.49
CA ASN A 104 -1.79 1.14 -11.27
C ASN A 104 -2.88 2.18 -11.04
N PRO A 105 -3.25 2.56 -9.80
CA PRO A 105 -4.29 3.56 -9.59
C PRO A 105 -3.99 4.88 -10.31
N ARG A 106 -2.76 5.39 -10.15
CA ARG A 106 -2.31 6.63 -10.83
C ARG A 106 -2.34 6.50 -12.35
N ASN A 107 -1.74 5.43 -12.87
CA ASN A 107 -1.59 5.23 -14.31
C ASN A 107 -2.94 4.97 -15.00
N ASN A 108 -3.84 4.23 -14.34
CA ASN A 108 -5.19 3.96 -14.84
C ASN A 108 -6.02 5.23 -14.86
N THR A 109 -6.01 6.02 -13.78
CA THR A 109 -6.68 7.33 -13.74
C THR A 109 -6.14 8.25 -14.84
N LYS A 110 -4.82 8.33 -15.02
CA LYS A 110 -4.20 9.14 -16.09
C LYS A 110 -4.64 8.71 -17.48
N LYS A 111 -4.66 7.40 -17.76
CA LYS A 111 -5.12 6.86 -19.05
C LYS A 111 -6.60 7.16 -19.29
N ALA A 112 -7.45 6.98 -18.28
CA ALA A 112 -8.88 7.28 -18.38
C ALA A 112 -9.13 8.76 -18.68
N ILE A 113 -8.46 9.66 -17.96
CA ILE A 113 -8.57 11.11 -18.18
C ILE A 113 -8.07 11.48 -19.58
N LYS A 114 -6.93 10.93 -20.02
CA LYS A 114 -6.42 11.19 -21.38
C LYS A 114 -7.42 10.77 -22.46
N LYS A 115 -8.15 9.67 -22.26
CA LYS A 115 -9.21 9.22 -23.18
C LYS A 115 -10.40 10.19 -23.18
N LEU A 116 -10.85 10.64 -22.00
CA LEU A 116 -11.96 11.59 -21.89
C LEU A 116 -11.64 12.97 -22.48
N LEU A 117 -10.38 13.40 -22.39
CA LEU A 117 -9.89 14.65 -22.97
C LEU A 117 -9.54 14.52 -24.47
N ASN A 118 -9.58 13.32 -25.05
CA ASN A 118 -9.31 13.15 -26.46
C ASN A 118 -10.51 13.63 -27.28
N GLU A 119 -10.43 14.85 -27.80
CA GLU A 119 -11.49 15.52 -28.56
C GLU A 119 -11.85 14.77 -29.86
N LYS A 120 -10.92 13.98 -30.40
CA LYS A 120 -11.18 13.17 -31.61
C LYS A 120 -12.22 12.06 -31.38
N ASP A 121 -12.39 11.62 -30.14
CA ASP A 121 -13.25 10.49 -29.80
C ASP A 121 -14.59 10.92 -29.17
N CYS A 122 -14.90 12.24 -29.09
CA CYS A 122 -16.06 12.76 -28.36
C CYS A 122 -16.77 13.90 -29.10
N LEU A 123 -18.11 13.92 -29.02
CA LEU A 123 -18.94 14.98 -29.59
C LEU A 123 -18.86 16.30 -28.80
N PHE A 124 -18.50 16.23 -27.52
CA PHE A 124 -18.41 17.38 -26.61
C PHE A 124 -17.19 17.28 -25.71
N SER A 125 -16.74 18.42 -25.17
CA SER A 125 -15.66 18.46 -24.19
C SER A 125 -16.10 17.87 -22.84
N ASN A 126 -15.43 16.82 -22.39
CA ASN A 126 -15.69 16.19 -21.10
C ASN A 126 -14.93 16.85 -19.94
N ARG A 127 -14.15 17.90 -20.19
CA ARG A 127 -13.20 18.46 -19.21
C ARG A 127 -13.86 18.86 -17.89
N ASN A 128 -15.07 19.42 -17.96
CA ASN A 128 -15.81 19.90 -16.80
C ASN A 128 -16.51 18.78 -16.01
N LEU A 129 -16.60 17.57 -16.58
CA LEU A 129 -17.22 16.40 -15.94
C LEU A 129 -16.21 15.59 -15.11
N ILE A 130 -14.92 15.86 -15.27
CA ILE A 130 -13.85 15.14 -14.56
C ILE A 130 -13.64 15.80 -13.20
N ASP A 131 -13.67 14.99 -12.14
CA ASP A 131 -13.32 15.44 -10.79
C ASP A 131 -11.89 16.02 -10.75
N LYS A 132 -11.79 17.24 -10.20
CA LYS A 132 -10.55 17.98 -9.99
C LYS A 132 -9.51 17.15 -9.22
N ASN A 133 -9.94 16.40 -8.20
CA ASN A 133 -9.03 15.56 -7.41
C ASN A 133 -8.41 14.45 -8.25
N LYS A 134 -9.18 13.84 -9.16
CA LYS A 134 -8.67 12.82 -10.08
C LYS A 134 -7.72 13.40 -11.13
N MET A 135 -7.95 14.64 -11.56
CA MET A 135 -7.02 15.36 -12.45
C MET A 135 -5.68 15.61 -11.76
N ILE A 136 -5.69 16.12 -10.52
CA ILE A 136 -4.48 16.34 -9.71
C ILE A 136 -3.75 15.00 -9.48
N GLN A 137 -4.48 13.95 -9.08
CA GLN A 137 -3.90 12.62 -8.87
C GLN A 137 -3.21 12.06 -10.12
N ALA A 138 -3.73 12.37 -11.32
CA ALA A 138 -3.14 11.98 -12.59
C ALA A 138 -2.00 12.89 -13.08
N GLY A 139 -1.74 13.99 -12.36
CA GLY A 139 -0.69 14.96 -12.68
C GLY A 139 -1.10 15.96 -13.77
N PHE A 140 -2.39 16.28 -13.89
CA PHE A 140 -2.86 17.38 -14.74
C PHE A 140 -2.98 18.65 -13.89
N GLU A 141 -2.42 19.75 -14.37
CA GLU A 141 -2.57 21.06 -13.75
C GLU A 141 -3.98 21.60 -14.05
N ILE A 142 -4.71 21.95 -13.00
CA ILE A 142 -5.95 22.70 -13.15
C ILE A 142 -5.53 24.14 -13.35
N GLY A 143 -5.39 24.57 -14.62
CA GLY A 143 -5.17 25.98 -14.92
C GLY A 143 -6.24 26.81 -14.23
N ASN A 144 -5.81 27.83 -13.47
CA ASN A 144 -6.71 28.85 -12.95
C ASN A 144 -7.37 29.50 -14.16
N SER A 145 -8.64 29.21 -14.39
CA SER A 145 -9.46 30.02 -15.30
C SER A 145 -9.53 31.42 -14.70
N ALA A 146 -8.88 32.37 -15.37
CA ALA A 146 -9.09 33.80 -15.17
C ALA A 146 -10.52 34.18 -15.58
#